data_AF-A0A9D6HWW0-F1
#
_entry.id   AF-A0A9D6HWW0-F1
#
_cell.length_a   1.000
_cell.length_b   1.000
_cell.length_c   1.000
_cell.angle_alpha   90.00
_cell.angle_beta   90.00
_cell.angle_gamma   90.00
#
_symmetry.space_group_name_H-M   'P 1'
#
loop_
_entity.id
_entity.type
_entity.pdbx_description
1 polymer ?
#
loop_
_entity_poly.entity_id
_entity_poly.type
_entity_poly.pdbx_seq_one_letter_code
_entity_poly.pdbx_strand_id
1 'polypeptide(L)' 'MIIYIDASALVKRYHLASALFWQDVLGEHVTVATYDRQLWESARAVDLTTWPKSRP' A
#
# COMPACT_ATOMS: atom_id res chain seq x y z
N MET A 1 -6.80 3.16 8.79
CA MET A 1 -6.44 4.40 8.05
C MET A 1 -6.22 4.12 6.55
N ILE A 2 -6.64 4.99 5.62
CA ILE A 2 -6.38 4.84 4.17
C ILE A 2 -5.25 5.78 3.75
N ILE A 3 -4.22 5.26 3.07
CA ILE A 3 -3.13 6.06 2.51
C ILE A 3 -3.26 5.99 0.98
N TYR A 4 -3.50 7.13 0.35
CA TYR A 4 -3.53 7.25 -1.11
C TYR A 4 -2.11 7.34 -1.64
N ILE A 5 -1.72 6.38 -2.48
CA ILE A 5 -0.39 6.31 -3.06
C ILE A 5 -0.53 6.40 -4.58
N ASP A 6 -0.43 7.63 -5.08
CA ASP A 6 -0.21 7.92 -6.49
C ASP A 6 1.23 7.54 -6.84
N ALA A 7 1.40 6.41 -7.52
CA ALA A 7 2.69 5.82 -7.76
C ALA A 7 3.41 6.53 -8.91
N SER A 8 4.09 7.65 -8.63
CA SER A 8 5.20 8.07 -9.48
C SER A 8 6.25 6.95 -9.45
N ALA A 9 6.63 6.43 -10.61
CA ALA A 9 7.34 5.14 -10.77
C ALA A 9 8.66 5.03 -10.00
N LEU A 10 9.22 6.17 -9.57
CA LEU A 10 10.54 6.29 -8.97
C LEU A 10 10.61 5.89 -7.48
N VAL A 11 9.49 5.86 -6.74
CA VAL A 11 9.51 5.73 -5.26
C VAL A 11 8.57 4.67 -4.68
N LYS A 12 8.04 3.75 -5.51
CA LYS A 12 7.07 2.70 -5.12
C LYS A 12 7.44 1.92 -3.84
N ARG A 13 8.73 1.61 -3.64
CA ARG A 13 9.23 0.84 -2.48
C ARG A 13 9.15 1.62 -1.17
N TYR A 14 9.37 2.93 -1.20
CA TYR A 14 9.29 3.78 -0.02
C TYR A 14 7.85 3.90 0.46
N HIS A 15 6.91 4.01 -0.48
CA HIS A 15 5.49 4.02 -0.16
C HIS A 15 5.02 2.74 0.52
N LEU A 16 5.50 1.57 0.05
CA LEU A 16 5.23 0.29 0.70
C LEU A 16 5.83 0.23 2.11
N ALA A 17 7.10 0.63 2.26
CA ALA A 17 7.77 0.64 3.56
C ALA A 17 7.08 1.58 4.56
N SER A 18 6.65 2.76 4.12
CA SER A 18 5.90 3.70 4.96
C SER A 18 4.54 3.13 5.36
N ALA A 19 3.81 2.48 4.45
CA ALA A 19 2.51 1.88 4.78
C ALA A 19 2.64 0.77 5.84
N LEU A 20 3.69 -0.05 5.73
CA LEU A 20 4.02 -1.08 6.73
C LEU A 20 4.41 -0.44 8.08
N PHE A 21 5.27 0.57 8.05
CA PHE A 21 5.69 1.29 9.25
C PHE A 21 4.48 1.89 9.98
N TRP A 22 3.55 2.50 9.27
CA TRP A 22 2.35 3.06 9.89
C TRP A 22 1.40 2.01 10.44
N GLN A 23 1.27 0.85 9.79
CA GLN A 23 0.48 -0.26 10.34
C GLN A 23 1.06 -0.74 11.67
N ASP A 24 2.39 -0.85 11.75
CA ASP A 24 3.10 -1.25 12.97
C ASP A 24 2.98 -0.20 14.08
N VAL A 25 3.25 1.07 13.76
CA VAL A 25 3.22 2.18 14.73
C VAL A 25 1.82 2.46 15.26
N LEU A 26 0.79 2.38 14.42
CA LEU A 26 -0.59 2.68 14.82
C LEU A 26 -1.29 1.48 15.46
N GLY A 27 -0.79 0.26 15.26
CA GLY A 27 -1.50 -0.96 15.63
C GLY A 27 -2.85 -1.12 14.91
N GLU A 28 -3.07 -0.36 13.83
CA GLU A 28 -4.29 -0.37 13.05
C GLU A 28 -4.02 -0.79 11.60
N HIS A 29 -5.01 -1.42 10.99
CA HIS A 29 -4.94 -1.78 9.58
C HIS A 29 -4.82 -0.53 8.68
N VAL A 30 -3.76 -0.54 7.87
CA VAL A 30 -3.51 0.46 6.84
C VAL A 30 -4.00 -0.08 5.49
N THR A 31 -4.80 0.73 4.79
CA THR A 31 -5.23 0.43 3.42
C THR A 31 -4.42 1.24 2.42
N VAL A 32 -3.74 0.54 1.51
CA VAL A 32 -3.02 1.12 0.37
C VAL A 32 -3.98 1.28 -0.80
N ALA A 33 -4.33 2.52 -1.13
CA ALA A 33 -5.10 2.83 -2.31
C ALA A 33 -4.15 3.14 -3.49
N THR A 34 -4.10 2.24 -4.48
CA THR A 34 -3.24 2.41 -5.67
C THR A 34 -3.82 1.71 -6.90
N TYR A 35 -3.65 2.33 -8.06
CA TYR A 35 -3.94 1.72 -9.37
C TYR A 35 -2.69 1.08 -10.01
N ASP A 36 -1.52 1.18 -9.37
CA ASP A 36 -0.31 0.55 -9.86
C ASP A 36 -0.31 -0.95 -9.53
N ARG A 37 -0.38 -1.79 -10.57
CA ARG A 37 -0.49 -3.25 -10.42
C ARG A 37 0.66 -3.88 -9.61
N GLN A 38 1.89 -3.41 -9.82
CA GLN A 38 3.06 -3.95 -9.13
C GLN A 38 3.04 -3.58 -7.64
N LEU A 39 2.66 -2.35 -7.31
CA LEU A 39 2.51 -1.91 -5.92
C LEU A 39 1.34 -2.61 -5.23
N TRP A 40 0.22 -2.80 -5.93
CA TRP A 40 -0.95 -3.52 -5.43
C TRP A 40 -0.62 -4.98 -5.08
N GLU A 41 0.09 -5.68 -5.97
CA GLU A 41 0.55 -7.06 -5.73
C GLU A 41 1.53 -7.13 -4.56
N SER A 42 2.47 -6.19 -4.48
CA SER A 42 3.48 -6.14 -3.41
C SER A 42 2.85 -5.85 -2.05
N ALA A 43 1.87 -4.94 -1.98
CA ALA A 43 1.12 -4.62 -0.77
C ALA A 43 0.30 -5.84 -0.28
N ARG A 44 -0.37 -6.55 -1.19
CA ARG A 44 -1.07 -7.80 -0.88
C ARG A 44 -0.14 -8.89 -0.34
N ALA A 45 1.08 -8.98 -0.88
CA ALA A 45 2.06 -9.98 -0.45
C ALA A 45 2.58 -9.78 0.97
N VAL A 46 2.47 -8.55 1.51
CA VAL A 46 2.92 -8.19 2.88
C VAL A 46 1.75 -7.95 3.83
N ASP A 47 0.57 -8.50 3.51
CA ASP A 47 -0.65 -8.43 4.32
C ASP A 47 -1.18 -7.01 4.60
N LEU A 48 -0.88 -6.06 3.71
CA LEU A 48 -1.54 -4.76 3.71
C LEU A 48 -2.90 -4.88 3.02
N THR A 49 -3.89 -4.18 3.58
CA THR A 49 -5.18 -4.03 2.90
C THR A 49 -4.97 -3.17 1.65
N THR A 50 -5.56 -3.56 0.52
CA THR A 50 -5.42 -2.85 -0.75
C THR A 50 -6.76 -2.41 -1.28
N TRP A 51 -6.77 -1.23 -1.93
CA TRP A 51 -7.90 -0.72 -2.68
C TRP A 51 -7.42 -0.28 -4.08
N PRO A 52 -8.15 -0.60 -5.17
CA PRO A 52 -9.41 -1.35 -5.22
C PRO A 52 -9.27 -2.82 -4.78
N LYS A 53 -10.38 -3.41 -4.32
CA LYS A 53 -10.41 -4.82 -3.82
C LYS A 53 -10.15 -5.83 -4.93
N SER A 54 -10.58 -5.50 -6.14
CA SER A 54 -10.24 -6.21 -7.37
C SER A 54 -8.91 -5.71 -7.91
N ARG A 55 -8.18 -6.59 -8.59
CA ARG A 55 -6.91 -6.25 -9.22
C ARG A 55 -7.12 -5.10 -10.24
N PRO A 56 -6.44 -3.96 -10.08
CA PRO A 56 -6.43 -2.87 -11.05
C PRO A 56 -5.55 -3.19 -12.28
#